data_AF-A0A0E0JCN3-F1
#
_entry.id   AF-A0A0E0JCN3-F1
#
_cell.length_a   1.000
_cell.length_b   1.000
_cell.length_c   1.000
_cell.angle_alpha   90.00
_cell.angle_beta   90.00
_cell.angle_gamma   90.00
#
_symmetry.space_group_name_H-M   'P 1'
#
loop_
_entity.id
_entity.type
_entity.pdbx_description
1 polymer ?
#
loop_
_entity_poly.entity_id
_entity_poly.type
_entity_poly.pdbx_seq_one_letter_code
_entity_poly.pdbx_strand_id
1 'polypeptide(L)'
;MDETMYTSLRNYCKFNKDRLILQTITPQVKSPPEQIPWTNPLEPKEGASTSTEEEEKNMCRHISYTTSNEVKCKIRNAYVLLKNFHRAGLTFGGHFTSENFLMDTCGNMRFGNLSKGVINKLEDGDIEKDTDRFVKMTREEVFVSVTTLPLDIIQWIELIDRCARGYDSLAEDYITLKDGYRAAAHFMSLHNMFEKMETTDNPTYEKIKTKLSKYTKWKKGVEAPDGNTHLKETLDFIDPATGRKAYYSDDICGLLKLLRNTRQHSARAKEDVFVLIVAQNFPRLMGDFQKVMFKQGYTLNESVDSSKNQTFACQFTKSHTDSGIQKVDHEDSRHLQVTLKELN
;
A
#
# COMPACT_ATOMS: atom_id res chain seq x y z
N MET A 1 -8.88 -4.36 32.50
CA MET A 1 -9.10 -4.50 31.04
C MET A 1 -8.04 -5.47 30.56
N ASP A 2 -8.44 -6.53 29.89
CA ASP A 2 -7.60 -7.71 29.61
C ASP A 2 -6.41 -7.36 28.70
N GLU A 3 -5.17 -7.53 29.19
CA GLU A 3 -3.94 -7.30 28.41
C GLU A 3 -3.79 -8.27 27.23
N THR A 4 -4.64 -9.29 27.16
CA THR A 4 -4.68 -10.32 26.12
C THR A 4 -5.25 -9.85 24.76
N MET A 5 -5.81 -8.65 24.67
CA MET A 5 -6.46 -8.15 23.44
C MET A 5 -5.57 -7.33 22.50
N TYR A 6 -4.36 -6.96 22.91
CA TYR A 6 -3.50 -6.06 22.14
C TYR A 6 -2.11 -6.66 21.87
N THR A 7 -1.67 -6.59 20.63
CA THR A 7 -0.32 -6.98 20.22
C THR A 7 0.47 -5.73 19.84
N SER A 8 1.73 -5.60 20.25
CA SER A 8 2.58 -4.50 19.78
C SER A 8 3.05 -4.73 18.35
N LEU A 9 3.37 -3.67 17.60
CA LEU A 9 3.94 -3.78 16.26
C LEU A 9 5.24 -4.61 16.30
N ARG A 10 6.07 -4.44 17.34
CA ARG A 10 7.26 -5.27 17.58
C ARG A 10 6.93 -6.77 17.65
N ASN A 11 5.98 -7.14 18.51
CA ASN A 11 5.61 -8.54 18.71
C ASN A 11 4.99 -9.13 17.45
N TYR A 12 4.10 -8.39 16.78
CA TYR A 12 3.52 -8.82 15.51
C TYR A 12 4.62 -9.14 14.48
N CYS A 13 5.59 -8.25 14.29
CA CYS A 13 6.67 -8.45 13.33
C CYS A 13 7.61 -9.61 13.74
N LYS A 14 7.88 -9.75 15.04
CA LYS A 14 8.67 -10.88 15.57
C LYS A 14 8.00 -12.23 15.30
N PHE A 15 6.69 -12.34 15.51
CA PHE A 15 5.93 -13.57 15.25
C PHE A 15 5.69 -13.84 13.77
N ASN A 16 5.70 -12.80 12.92
CA ASN A 16 5.46 -12.90 11.48
C ASN A 16 6.74 -12.63 10.65
N LYS A 17 7.93 -12.85 11.21
CA LYS A 17 9.22 -12.53 10.56
C LYS A 17 9.34 -13.12 9.15
N ASP A 18 8.80 -14.32 8.94
CA ASP A 18 8.84 -15.05 7.67
C ASP A 18 7.76 -14.59 6.68
N ARG A 19 6.84 -13.72 7.13
CA ARG A 19 5.72 -13.14 6.36
C ARG A 19 5.84 -11.63 6.22
N LEU A 20 6.95 -11.01 6.64
CA LEU A 20 7.20 -9.58 6.44
C LEU A 20 7.35 -9.26 4.96
N ILE A 21 8.01 -10.17 4.24
CA ILE A 21 8.21 -10.11 2.80
C ILE A 21 7.50 -11.29 2.16
N LEU A 22 6.69 -11.00 1.15
CA LEU A 22 6.12 -11.98 0.26
C LEU A 22 7.08 -12.16 -0.91
N GLN A 23 7.66 -13.35 -0.99
CA GLN A 23 8.29 -13.81 -2.21
C GLN A 23 7.19 -14.29 -3.14
N THR A 24 6.99 -13.60 -4.27
CA THR A 24 6.08 -14.07 -5.30
C THR A 24 6.88 -14.62 -6.46
N ILE A 25 6.63 -15.90 -6.75
CA ILE A 25 7.21 -16.62 -7.88
C ILE A 25 6.11 -16.77 -8.91
N THR A 26 6.36 -16.32 -10.14
CA THR A 26 5.45 -16.58 -11.25
C THR A 26 5.74 -17.97 -11.81
N PRO A 27 4.80 -18.93 -11.72
CA PRO A 27 4.90 -20.17 -12.48
C PRO A 27 4.68 -19.85 -13.97
N GLN A 28 5.65 -20.20 -14.80
CA GLN A 28 5.51 -20.16 -16.26
C GLN A 28 4.52 -21.26 -16.68
N VAL A 29 3.30 -20.91 -17.08
CA VAL A 29 2.42 -21.88 -17.75
C VAL A 29 2.87 -21.97 -19.21
N LYS A 30 3.31 -23.15 -19.65
CA LYS A 30 3.53 -23.42 -21.07
C LYS A 30 2.19 -23.28 -21.80
N SER A 31 2.03 -22.18 -22.54
CA SER A 31 1.00 -21.94 -23.56
C SER A 31 -0.46 -21.92 -23.03
N PRO A 32 -1.41 -21.35 -23.78
CA PRO A 32 -2.83 -21.63 -23.53
C PRO A 32 -3.05 -23.14 -23.64
N PRO A 33 -4.05 -23.75 -22.97
CA PRO A 33 -4.45 -25.10 -23.34
C PRO A 33 -4.69 -25.07 -24.86
N GLU A 34 -4.01 -25.95 -25.59
CA GLU A 34 -4.33 -26.21 -26.99
C GLU A 34 -5.86 -26.28 -27.07
N GLN A 35 -6.45 -25.50 -27.97
CA GLN A 35 -7.84 -25.72 -28.34
C GLN A 35 -7.94 -27.19 -28.70
N ILE A 36 -8.51 -28.01 -27.82
CA ILE A 36 -8.79 -29.41 -28.11
C ILE A 36 -9.73 -29.35 -29.30
N PRO A 37 -9.30 -29.75 -30.52
CA PRO A 37 -10.22 -29.85 -31.62
C PRO A 37 -11.18 -30.96 -31.21
N TRP A 38 -12.49 -30.68 -31.21
CA TRP A 38 -13.51 -31.69 -31.03
C TRP A 38 -13.24 -32.84 -32.01
N THR A 39 -12.68 -33.92 -31.48
CA THR A 39 -12.52 -35.19 -32.19
C THR A 39 -13.15 -36.24 -31.32
N ASN A 40 -14.05 -37.00 -31.93
CA ASN A 40 -14.83 -38.06 -31.30
C ASN A 40 -13.93 -39.05 -30.56
N PRO A 41 -14.45 -39.65 -29.47
CA PRO A 41 -13.67 -40.56 -28.64
C PRO A 41 -13.40 -41.85 -29.40
N LEU A 42 -12.14 -42.29 -29.45
CA LEU A 42 -11.75 -43.71 -29.47
C LEU A 42 -10.23 -43.90 -29.38
N GLU A 43 -9.87 -44.73 -28.40
CA GLU A 43 -8.64 -45.50 -28.16
C GLU A 43 -7.46 -44.89 -27.36
N PRO A 44 -6.97 -45.62 -26.33
CA PRO A 44 -5.83 -45.22 -25.52
C PRO A 44 -4.52 -45.61 -26.21
N LYS A 45 -3.58 -44.65 -26.33
CA LYS A 45 -2.18 -44.97 -26.61
C LYS A 45 -1.38 -44.93 -25.31
N GLU A 46 -0.88 -46.11 -24.94
CA GLU A 46 0.14 -46.30 -23.91
C GLU A 46 1.48 -45.68 -24.33
N GLY A 47 2.16 -45.05 -23.36
CA GLY A 47 3.62 -44.91 -23.34
C GLY A 47 4.23 -43.64 -23.93
N ALA A 48 4.60 -42.68 -23.07
CA ALA A 48 5.77 -41.79 -23.23
C ALA A 48 6.03 -41.09 -21.87
N SER A 49 6.89 -41.68 -21.04
CA SER A 49 8.27 -41.23 -20.75
C SER A 49 8.35 -40.00 -19.83
N THR A 50 8.82 -40.27 -18.61
CA THR A 50 9.28 -39.38 -17.55
C THR A 50 10.23 -38.29 -18.04
N SER A 51 9.78 -37.03 -18.11
CA SER A 51 10.62 -35.82 -18.33
C SER A 51 10.50 -34.78 -17.20
N THR A 52 9.88 -35.13 -16.07
CA THR A 52 9.43 -34.17 -15.05
C THR A 52 10.54 -33.50 -14.23
N GLU A 53 11.73 -34.07 -14.08
CA GLU A 53 12.75 -33.50 -13.19
C GLU A 53 13.75 -32.54 -13.88
N GLU A 54 14.01 -32.69 -15.19
CA GLU A 54 14.87 -31.75 -15.93
C GLU A 54 14.09 -30.55 -16.47
N GLU A 55 12.79 -30.69 -16.72
CA GLU A 55 11.94 -29.57 -17.16
C GLU A 55 11.69 -28.53 -16.04
N GLU A 56 11.70 -28.92 -14.76
CA GLU A 56 11.54 -27.99 -13.63
C GLU A 56 12.75 -27.08 -13.40
N LYS A 57 13.96 -27.49 -13.83
CA LYS A 57 15.21 -26.73 -13.64
C LYS A 57 15.38 -25.57 -14.62
N ASN A 58 14.68 -25.57 -15.76
CA ASN A 58 14.83 -24.57 -16.82
C ASN A 58 13.72 -23.51 -16.88
N MET A 59 12.81 -23.46 -15.90
CA MET A 59 11.84 -22.36 -15.81
C MET A 59 12.53 -21.08 -15.31
N CYS A 60 12.66 -20.07 -16.17
CA CYS A 60 13.01 -18.72 -15.76
C CYS A 60 11.90 -18.19 -14.83
N ARG A 61 12.17 -18.19 -13.52
CA ARG A 61 11.24 -17.74 -12.48
C ARG A 61 11.58 -16.30 -12.15
N HIS A 62 10.70 -15.36 -12.51
CA HIS A 62 10.80 -14.00 -11.96
C HIS A 62 10.40 -14.05 -10.49
N ILE A 63 11.29 -13.58 -9.62
CA ILE A 63 11.10 -13.53 -8.17
C ILE A 63 10.99 -12.06 -7.79
N SER A 64 9.83 -11.67 -7.24
CA SER A 64 9.66 -10.35 -6.64
C SER A 64 9.48 -10.46 -5.14
N TYR A 65 10.04 -9.49 -4.42
CA TYR A 65 9.94 -9.34 -2.99
C TYR A 65 9.11 -8.09 -2.71
N THR A 66 7.90 -8.27 -2.18
CA THR A 66 7.03 -7.16 -1.76
C THR A 66 6.73 -7.27 -0.28
N THR A 67 6.41 -6.14 0.37
CA THR A 67 5.95 -6.21 1.76
C THR A 67 4.57 -6.85 1.80
N SER A 68 4.29 -7.70 2.80
CA SER A 68 2.95 -8.26 2.94
C SER A 68 1.89 -7.19 3.17
N ASN A 69 0.68 -7.38 2.63
CA ASN A 69 -0.41 -6.41 2.74
C ASN A 69 -0.76 -6.10 4.20
N GLU A 70 -0.73 -7.10 5.09
CA GLU A 70 -0.98 -6.88 6.50
C GLU A 70 0.05 -5.95 7.14
N VAL A 71 1.35 -6.15 6.87
CA VAL A 71 2.44 -5.31 7.39
C VAL A 71 2.36 -3.90 6.83
N LYS A 72 2.08 -3.74 5.53
CA LYS A 72 1.87 -2.45 4.87
C LYS A 72 0.80 -1.61 5.57
N CYS A 73 -0.38 -2.21 5.75
CA CYS A 73 -1.50 -1.55 6.42
C CYS A 73 -1.15 -1.16 7.86
N LYS A 74 -0.43 -2.03 8.59
CA LYS A 74 -0.04 -1.77 9.98
C LYS A 74 0.96 -0.62 10.07
N ILE A 75 2.03 -0.63 9.28
CA ILE A 75 3.03 0.46 9.29
C ILE A 75 2.38 1.80 8.92
N ARG A 76 1.52 1.80 7.88
CA ARG A 76 0.78 3.01 7.49
C ARG A 76 -0.12 3.51 8.60
N ASN A 77 -0.90 2.63 9.24
CA ASN A 77 -1.78 3.01 10.34
C ASN A 77 -0.99 3.55 11.54
N ALA A 78 0.21 3.03 11.81
CA ALA A 78 1.08 3.51 12.88
C ALA A 78 1.57 4.93 12.58
N TYR A 79 1.95 5.19 11.33
CA TYR A 79 2.33 6.52 10.89
C TYR A 79 1.15 7.51 10.96
N VAL A 80 -0.03 7.13 10.48
CA VAL A 80 -1.25 7.96 10.56
C VAL A 80 -1.59 8.27 12.02
N LEU A 81 -1.44 7.31 12.93
CA LEU A 81 -1.65 7.52 14.36
C LEU A 81 -0.66 8.57 14.91
N LEU A 82 0.61 8.51 14.53
CA LEU A 82 1.62 9.51 14.90
C LEU A 82 1.28 10.90 14.32
N LYS A 83 0.82 10.99 13.07
CA LYS A 83 0.39 12.26 12.47
C LYS A 83 -0.84 12.84 13.17
N ASN A 84 -1.80 12.02 13.57
CA ASN A 84 -2.95 12.45 14.36
C ASN A 84 -2.54 12.96 15.75
N PHE A 85 -1.50 12.37 16.34
CA PHE A 85 -0.91 12.85 17.58
C PHE A 85 -0.29 14.25 17.42
N HIS A 86 0.46 14.48 16.33
CA HIS A 86 0.99 15.80 16.00
C HIS A 86 -0.12 16.82 15.73
N ARG A 87 -1.17 16.44 15.00
CA ARG A 87 -2.35 17.29 14.76
C ARG A 87 -3.07 17.68 16.05
N ALA A 88 -3.00 16.85 17.09
CA ALA A 88 -3.52 17.14 18.42
C ALA A 88 -2.59 18.05 19.25
N GLY A 89 -1.47 18.52 18.69
CA GLY A 89 -0.50 19.37 19.38
C GLY A 89 0.39 18.62 20.38
N LEU A 90 0.58 17.31 20.18
CA LEU A 90 1.36 16.44 21.05
C LEU A 90 2.53 15.79 20.31
N THR A 91 3.58 15.41 21.04
CA THR A 91 4.76 14.73 20.51
C THR A 91 5.38 13.78 21.53
N PHE A 92 6.12 12.79 21.02
CA PHE A 92 7.01 11.96 21.84
C PHE A 92 8.46 12.47 21.85
N GLY A 93 8.80 13.49 21.05
CA GLY A 93 10.17 13.99 20.91
C GLY A 93 11.19 12.94 20.44
N GLY A 94 10.75 11.89 19.76
CA GLY A 94 11.55 10.73 19.35
C GLY A 94 11.65 9.63 20.42
N HIS A 95 10.93 9.72 21.53
CA HIS A 95 10.98 8.76 22.64
C HIS A 95 9.90 7.67 22.53
N PHE A 96 9.97 6.86 21.47
CA PHE A 96 9.12 5.68 21.31
C PHE A 96 9.87 4.56 20.59
N THR A 97 9.26 3.37 20.56
CA THR A 97 9.70 2.18 19.83
C THR A 97 8.50 1.53 19.14
N SER A 98 8.73 0.47 18.38
CA SER A 98 7.67 -0.39 17.82
C SER A 98 6.82 -1.08 18.90
N GLU A 99 7.26 -1.10 20.17
CA GLU A 99 6.45 -1.61 21.28
C GLU A 99 5.29 -0.69 21.66
N ASN A 100 5.42 0.59 21.33
CA ASN A 100 4.45 1.61 21.73
C ASN A 100 3.24 1.69 20.81
N PHE A 101 3.27 1.01 19.65
CA PHE A 101 2.16 0.94 18.71
C PHE A 101 1.40 -0.36 18.93
N LEU A 102 0.31 -0.29 19.66
CA LEU A 102 -0.54 -1.44 19.98
C LEU A 102 -1.67 -1.57 18.97
N MET A 103 -1.91 -2.80 18.51
CA MET A 103 -3.02 -3.15 17.62
C MET A 103 -3.97 -4.13 18.29
N ASP A 104 -5.27 -3.90 18.11
CA ASP A 104 -6.30 -4.88 18.45
C ASP A 104 -6.52 -5.91 17.34
N THR A 105 -7.42 -6.87 17.59
CA THR A 105 -7.82 -7.90 16.63
C THR A 105 -8.52 -7.35 15.38
N CYS A 106 -9.08 -6.14 15.46
CA CYS A 106 -9.73 -5.45 14.34
C CYS A 106 -8.75 -4.61 13.51
N GLY A 107 -7.48 -4.54 13.92
CA GLY A 107 -6.45 -3.76 13.25
C GLY A 107 -6.45 -2.27 13.58
N ASN A 108 -7.23 -1.83 14.58
CA ASN A 108 -7.14 -0.47 15.10
C ASN A 108 -5.84 -0.30 15.87
N MET A 109 -5.23 0.87 15.74
CA MET A 109 -3.98 1.19 16.43
C MET A 109 -4.16 2.24 17.50
N ARG A 110 -3.43 2.09 18.59
CA ARG A 110 -3.31 3.06 19.68
C ARG A 110 -1.90 3.09 20.25
N PHE A 111 -1.58 4.14 20.98
CA PHE A 111 -0.36 4.16 21.77
C PHE A 111 -0.53 3.36 23.07
N GLY A 112 0.53 2.70 23.51
CA GLY A 112 0.58 2.00 24.80
C GLY A 112 2.00 1.74 25.25
N ASN A 113 2.17 1.10 26.41
CA ASN A 113 3.48 0.79 27.00
C ASN A 113 4.41 2.02 27.11
N LEU A 114 3.83 3.21 27.30
CA LEU A 114 4.55 4.48 27.34
C LEU A 114 5.17 4.70 28.72
N SER A 115 6.41 5.20 28.73
CA SER A 115 7.04 5.67 29.97
C SER A 115 6.35 6.94 30.49
N LYS A 116 6.38 7.15 31.81
CA LYS A 116 5.82 8.35 32.44
C LYS A 116 6.55 9.60 31.93
N GLY A 117 5.79 10.61 31.53
CA GLY A 117 6.33 11.90 31.06
C GLY A 117 6.85 11.91 29.62
N VAL A 118 6.59 10.87 28.83
CA VAL A 118 7.06 10.79 27.44
C VAL A 118 6.25 11.65 26.46
N ILE A 119 5.03 12.03 26.83
CA ILE A 119 4.14 12.87 26.02
C ILE A 119 4.38 14.32 26.38
N ASN A 120 4.77 15.11 25.38
CA ASN A 120 5.01 16.54 25.51
C ASN A 120 4.06 17.34 24.60
N LYS A 121 3.92 18.64 24.89
CA LYS A 121 3.33 19.58 23.94
C LYS A 121 4.27 19.70 22.74
N LEU A 122 3.69 19.82 21.56
CA LEU A 122 4.45 19.93 20.31
C LEU A 122 5.18 21.28 20.23
N GLU A 123 6.50 21.23 20.02
CA GLU A 123 7.34 22.40 19.74
C GLU A 123 7.99 22.29 18.34
N ASP A 124 8.64 23.37 17.91
CA ASP A 124 9.33 23.43 16.62
C ASP A 124 10.45 22.37 16.54
N GLY A 125 10.45 21.58 15.47
CA GLY A 125 11.45 20.52 15.26
C GLY A 125 11.10 19.17 15.87
N ASP A 126 10.03 19.05 16.66
CA ASP A 126 9.66 17.77 17.29
C ASP A 126 9.00 16.79 16.31
N ILE A 127 8.26 17.29 15.31
CA ILE A 127 7.71 16.45 14.23
C ILE A 127 8.85 15.73 13.51
N GLU A 128 9.93 16.44 13.22
CA GLU A 128 11.13 15.92 12.59
C GLU A 128 11.78 14.83 13.46
N LYS A 129 11.91 15.05 14.78
CA LYS A 129 12.46 14.05 15.71
C LYS A 129 11.61 12.77 15.73
N ASP A 130 10.30 12.92 15.85
CA ASP A 130 9.37 11.78 15.81
C ASP A 130 9.42 11.07 14.45
N THR A 131 9.51 11.80 13.35
CA THR A 131 9.58 11.23 12.00
C THR A 131 10.86 10.43 11.79
N ASP A 132 12.02 10.98 12.16
CA ASP A 132 13.30 10.25 12.09
C ASP A 132 13.28 9.01 12.94
N ARG A 133 12.73 9.13 14.15
CA ARG A 133 12.59 7.98 15.03
C ARG A 133 11.69 6.92 14.40
N PHE A 134 10.60 7.31 13.77
CA PHE A 134 9.68 6.40 13.09
C PHE A 134 10.36 5.67 11.92
N VAL A 135 11.11 6.40 11.08
CA VAL A 135 11.90 5.82 9.98
C VAL A 135 12.93 4.84 10.53
N LYS A 136 13.66 5.22 11.57
CA LYS A 136 14.64 4.37 12.25
C LYS A 136 13.99 3.11 12.81
N MET A 137 12.87 3.24 13.52
CA MET A 137 12.10 2.13 14.08
C MET A 137 11.60 1.16 12.99
N THR A 138 11.14 1.69 11.86
CA THR A 138 10.72 0.86 10.72
C THR A 138 11.88 0.03 10.17
N ARG A 139 13.07 0.63 10.02
CA ARG A 139 14.26 -0.08 9.51
C ARG A 139 14.83 -1.07 10.52
N GLU A 140 14.99 -0.66 11.76
CA GLU A 140 15.79 -1.36 12.77
C GLU A 140 14.98 -2.29 13.68
N GLU A 141 13.66 -2.15 13.74
CA GLU A 141 12.81 -2.95 14.63
C GLU A 141 11.74 -3.74 13.87
N VAL A 142 11.10 -3.12 12.87
CA VAL A 142 10.05 -3.79 12.06
C VAL A 142 10.68 -4.73 11.04
N PHE A 143 11.67 -4.25 10.27
CA PHE A 143 12.36 -5.03 9.23
C PHE A 143 13.73 -5.54 9.67
N VAL A 144 13.95 -5.74 10.97
CA VAL A 144 15.25 -6.15 11.53
C VAL A 144 15.76 -7.48 10.97
N SER A 145 14.87 -8.42 10.65
CA SER A 145 15.21 -9.75 10.14
C SER A 145 15.36 -9.81 8.62
N VAL A 146 15.23 -8.67 7.94
CA VAL A 146 15.23 -8.57 6.48
C VAL A 146 16.57 -8.01 6.00
N THR A 147 17.22 -8.71 5.07
CA THR A 147 18.52 -8.29 4.50
C THR A 147 18.42 -7.05 3.63
N THR A 148 17.30 -6.87 2.91
CA THR A 148 17.10 -5.73 2.02
C THR A 148 15.67 -5.24 2.14
N LEU A 149 15.52 -3.95 2.46
CA LEU A 149 14.20 -3.34 2.64
C LEU A 149 13.39 -3.41 1.33
N PRO A 150 12.11 -3.83 1.39
CA PRO A 150 11.26 -3.85 0.21
C PRO A 150 11.12 -2.48 -0.46
N LEU A 151 11.05 -2.47 -1.80
CA LEU A 151 11.08 -1.23 -2.58
C LEU A 151 9.86 -0.32 -2.32
N ASP A 152 8.72 -0.90 -1.98
CA ASP A 152 7.51 -0.16 -1.60
C ASP A 152 7.73 0.63 -0.29
N ILE A 153 8.40 0.02 0.70
CA ILE A 153 8.78 0.70 1.95
C ILE A 153 9.86 1.75 1.69
N ILE A 154 10.85 1.48 0.83
CA ILE A 154 11.86 2.49 0.46
C ILE A 154 11.18 3.72 -0.15
N GLN A 155 10.32 3.53 -1.14
CA GLN A 155 9.60 4.63 -1.79
C GLN A 155 8.73 5.42 -0.80
N TRP A 156 8.10 4.73 0.15
CA TRP A 156 7.30 5.38 1.17
C TRP A 156 8.15 6.16 2.18
N ILE A 157 9.28 5.60 2.62
CA ILE A 157 10.22 6.30 3.51
C ILE A 157 10.76 7.57 2.84
N GLU A 158 11.08 7.52 1.54
CA GLU A 158 11.46 8.71 0.75
C GLU A 158 10.40 9.83 0.74
N LEU A 159 9.13 9.52 1.04
CA LEU A 159 8.05 10.51 1.15
C LEU A 159 7.90 11.13 2.53
N ILE A 160 8.27 10.40 3.59
CA ILE A 160 8.17 10.91 4.97
C ILE A 160 9.49 11.48 5.48
N ASP A 161 10.61 11.12 4.88
CA ASP A 161 11.93 11.62 5.25
C ASP A 161 12.08 13.13 4.94
N ARG A 162 12.87 13.82 5.78
CA ARG A 162 12.93 15.27 6.06
C ARG A 162 13.18 16.23 4.89
N CYS A 163 13.13 15.77 3.65
CA CYS A 163 13.22 16.59 2.43
C CYS A 163 11.91 16.66 1.63
N ALA A 164 10.86 15.98 2.06
CA ALA A 164 9.59 15.87 1.36
C ALA A 164 8.49 16.78 1.96
N ARG A 165 8.81 18.06 2.22
CA ARG A 165 7.80 19.05 2.66
C ARG A 165 6.61 19.05 1.70
N GLY A 166 5.40 18.88 2.25
CA GLY A 166 4.16 18.87 1.47
C GLY A 166 3.71 17.51 0.96
N TYR A 167 4.40 16.41 1.30
CA TYR A 167 3.94 15.04 0.98
C TYR A 167 3.27 14.32 2.14
N ASP A 168 3.07 14.95 3.29
CA ASP A 168 2.43 14.32 4.47
C ASP A 168 1.10 13.63 4.12
N SER A 169 0.21 14.33 3.41
CA SER A 169 -1.07 13.76 2.97
C SER A 169 -0.91 12.64 1.94
N LEU A 170 0.11 12.72 1.08
CA LEU A 170 0.45 11.63 0.15
C LEU A 170 0.98 10.41 0.91
N ALA A 171 1.81 10.60 1.92
CA ALA A 171 2.41 9.53 2.70
C ALA A 171 1.37 8.78 3.55
N GLU A 172 0.38 9.51 4.09
CA GLU A 172 -0.76 8.93 4.81
C GLU A 172 -1.64 8.05 3.90
N ASP A 173 -1.76 8.41 2.62
CA ASP A 173 -2.61 7.73 1.64
C ASP A 173 -1.83 6.99 0.53
N TYR A 174 -0.59 6.61 0.81
CA TYR A 174 0.31 6.10 -0.23
C TYR A 174 -0.15 4.76 -0.80
N ILE A 175 -0.30 4.69 -2.12
CA ILE A 175 -0.98 3.59 -2.83
C ILE A 175 -0.30 2.23 -2.61
N THR A 176 1.02 2.20 -2.48
CA THR A 176 1.80 0.96 -2.34
C THR A 176 1.69 0.35 -0.93
N LEU A 177 1.17 1.12 0.04
CA LEU A 177 0.89 0.66 1.41
C LEU A 177 -0.59 0.39 1.70
N LYS A 178 -1.46 0.48 0.68
CA LYS A 178 -2.85 0.03 0.78
C LYS A 178 -2.93 -1.48 0.55
N ASP A 179 -4.00 -2.11 1.05
CA ASP A 179 -4.36 -3.47 0.65
C ASP A 179 -4.64 -3.53 -0.86
N GLY A 180 -4.54 -4.72 -1.45
CA GLY A 180 -4.57 -4.87 -2.91
C GLY A 180 -5.86 -4.36 -3.55
N TYR A 181 -7.01 -4.60 -2.91
CA TYR A 181 -8.29 -4.05 -3.34
C TYR A 181 -8.26 -2.51 -3.39
N ARG A 182 -7.93 -1.87 -2.27
CA ARG A 182 -7.88 -0.39 -2.19
C ARG A 182 -6.82 0.20 -3.12
N ALA A 183 -5.66 -0.44 -3.25
CA ALA A 183 -4.61 0.00 -4.17
C ALA A 183 -5.05 -0.09 -5.63
N ALA A 184 -5.74 -1.17 -6.03
CA ALA A 184 -6.30 -1.33 -7.37
C ALA A 184 -7.38 -0.26 -7.66
N ALA A 185 -8.30 -0.03 -6.73
CA ALA A 185 -9.31 1.00 -6.84
C ALA A 185 -8.70 2.40 -6.96
N HIS A 186 -7.72 2.72 -6.12
CA HIS A 186 -7.02 4.02 -6.12
C HIS A 186 -6.30 4.25 -7.46
N PHE A 187 -5.60 3.24 -7.98
CA PHE A 187 -4.95 3.31 -9.30
C PHE A 187 -5.94 3.66 -10.40
N MET A 188 -7.10 3.02 -10.40
CA MET A 188 -8.11 3.21 -11.43
C MET A 188 -8.73 4.61 -11.38
N SER A 189 -8.95 5.13 -10.18
CA SER A 189 -9.41 6.50 -10.02
C SER A 189 -8.38 7.52 -10.51
N LEU A 190 -7.08 7.32 -10.21
CA LEU A 190 -5.99 8.14 -10.77
C LEU A 190 -5.92 8.04 -12.30
N HIS A 191 -6.04 6.83 -12.85
CA HIS A 191 -6.04 6.62 -14.30
C HIS A 191 -7.18 7.38 -14.97
N ASN A 192 -8.41 7.25 -14.45
CA ASN A 192 -9.58 7.93 -15.01
C ASN A 192 -9.42 9.45 -14.99
N MET A 193 -8.83 10.01 -13.92
CA MET A 193 -8.50 11.44 -13.87
C MET A 193 -7.45 11.81 -14.93
N PHE A 194 -6.37 11.03 -15.03
CA PHE A 194 -5.30 11.26 -16.01
C PHE A 194 -5.81 11.20 -17.46
N GLU A 195 -6.64 10.21 -17.79
CA GLU A 195 -7.25 10.06 -19.12
C GLU A 195 -8.15 11.27 -19.45
N LYS A 196 -8.95 11.74 -18.49
CA LYS A 196 -9.80 12.92 -18.67
C LYS A 196 -8.98 14.19 -18.95
N MET A 197 -7.82 14.35 -18.28
CA MET A 197 -6.95 15.51 -18.46
C MET A 197 -6.46 15.70 -19.88
N GLU A 198 -6.36 14.64 -20.69
CA GLU A 198 -5.96 14.76 -22.10
C GLU A 198 -6.82 15.78 -22.85
N THR A 199 -8.12 15.83 -22.52
CA THR A 199 -9.11 16.76 -23.11
C THR A 199 -9.37 17.99 -22.25
N THR A 200 -9.31 17.89 -20.91
CA THR A 200 -9.72 18.98 -20.01
C THR A 200 -8.58 19.86 -19.51
N ASP A 201 -7.35 19.34 -19.45
CA ASP A 201 -6.14 20.01 -18.96
C ASP A 201 -4.90 19.40 -19.64
N ASN A 202 -4.81 19.57 -20.96
CA ASN A 202 -3.74 19.01 -21.77
C ASN A 202 -2.33 19.45 -21.31
N PRO A 203 -2.08 20.71 -20.90
CA PRO A 203 -0.77 21.11 -20.40
C PRO A 203 -0.31 20.30 -19.17
N THR A 204 -1.22 19.99 -18.24
CA THR A 204 -0.88 19.17 -17.08
C THR A 204 -0.72 17.70 -17.44
N TYR A 205 -1.57 17.18 -18.33
CA TYR A 205 -1.43 15.83 -18.90
C TYR A 205 -0.04 15.60 -19.50
N GLU A 206 0.46 16.51 -20.34
CA GLU A 206 1.79 16.40 -20.94
C GLU A 206 2.93 16.54 -19.93
N LYS A 207 2.78 17.39 -18.89
CA LYS A 207 3.74 17.46 -17.78
C LYS A 207 3.83 16.14 -17.03
N ILE A 208 2.71 15.46 -16.79
CA ILE A 208 2.67 14.15 -16.13
C ILE A 208 3.37 13.10 -16.99
N LYS A 209 3.03 13.04 -18.30
CA LYS A 209 3.68 12.14 -19.27
C LYS A 209 5.20 12.33 -19.29
N THR A 210 5.65 13.58 -19.36
CA THR A 210 7.08 13.92 -19.37
C THR A 210 7.79 13.42 -18.10
N LYS A 211 7.19 13.63 -16.92
CA LYS A 211 7.75 13.15 -15.63
C LYS A 211 7.81 11.62 -15.52
N LEU A 212 6.98 10.91 -16.30
CA LEU A 212 6.91 9.44 -16.32
C LEU A 212 7.52 8.83 -17.60
N SER A 213 8.23 9.62 -18.40
CA SER A 213 8.83 9.22 -19.68
C SER A 213 9.83 8.05 -19.59
N LYS A 214 10.32 7.74 -18.39
CA LYS A 214 11.15 6.55 -18.14
C LYS A 214 10.40 5.22 -18.38
N TYR A 215 9.08 5.21 -18.33
CA TYR A 215 8.24 4.04 -18.57
C TYR A 215 7.96 3.86 -20.07
N THR A 216 9.00 3.53 -20.84
CA THR A 216 8.94 3.26 -22.29
C THR A 216 9.60 1.92 -22.59
N LYS A 217 9.41 1.40 -23.82
CA LYS A 217 10.02 0.13 -24.26
C LYS A 217 9.63 -1.08 -23.40
N TRP A 218 8.47 -1.00 -22.75
CA TRP A 218 7.99 -2.01 -21.82
C TRP A 218 7.36 -3.20 -22.56
N LYS A 219 6.86 -3.00 -23.80
CA LYS A 219 6.18 -4.05 -24.56
C LYS A 219 7.03 -5.28 -24.77
N LYS A 220 8.31 -5.09 -25.13
CA LYS A 220 9.25 -6.20 -25.35
C LYS A 220 9.38 -7.10 -24.12
N GLY A 221 9.34 -6.52 -22.92
CA GLY A 221 9.38 -7.28 -21.66
C GLY A 221 8.07 -8.03 -21.38
N VAL A 222 6.93 -7.45 -21.74
CA VAL A 222 5.61 -8.12 -21.62
C VAL A 222 5.48 -9.26 -22.63
N GLU A 223 5.88 -9.04 -23.89
CA GLU A 223 5.78 -10.00 -24.99
C GLU A 223 6.83 -11.11 -24.90
N ALA A 224 7.87 -10.95 -24.08
CA ALA A 224 8.91 -11.93 -23.88
C ALA A 224 8.32 -13.32 -23.55
N PRO A 225 9.01 -14.42 -23.91
CA PRO A 225 8.54 -15.77 -23.61
C PRO A 225 8.19 -15.96 -22.13
N ASP A 226 8.96 -15.34 -21.24
CA ASP A 226 8.83 -15.35 -19.78
C ASP A 226 8.00 -14.18 -19.21
N GLY A 227 7.40 -13.35 -20.07
CA GLY A 227 6.55 -12.23 -19.70
C GLY A 227 5.23 -12.66 -19.02
N ASN A 228 4.66 -11.77 -18.19
CA ASN A 228 3.49 -12.09 -17.40
C ASN A 228 2.24 -12.43 -18.26
N THR A 229 1.67 -13.61 -18.03
CA THR A 229 0.54 -14.13 -18.83
C THR A 229 -0.67 -13.21 -18.84
N HIS A 230 -1.04 -12.59 -17.71
CA HIS A 230 -2.19 -11.68 -17.67
C HIS A 230 -1.96 -10.40 -18.49
N LEU A 231 -0.74 -9.87 -18.48
CA LEU A 231 -0.38 -8.74 -19.33
C LEU A 231 -0.41 -9.13 -20.82
N LYS A 232 0.09 -10.32 -21.17
CA LYS A 232 0.06 -10.87 -22.54
C LYS A 232 -1.37 -11.09 -23.04
N GLU A 233 -2.20 -11.77 -22.25
CA GLU A 233 -3.62 -11.98 -22.56
C GLU A 233 -4.36 -10.65 -22.80
N THR A 234 -4.04 -9.62 -22.02
CA THR A 234 -4.65 -8.29 -22.19
C THR A 234 -4.13 -7.57 -23.43
N LEU A 235 -2.84 -7.75 -23.74
CA LEU A 235 -2.24 -7.22 -24.95
C LEU A 235 -2.91 -7.85 -26.18
N ASP A 236 -3.11 -9.18 -26.16
CA ASP A 236 -3.68 -9.96 -27.26
C ASP A 236 -5.22 -10.00 -27.27
N PHE A 237 -5.86 -9.35 -26.31
CA PHE A 237 -7.31 -9.30 -26.21
C PHE A 237 -7.93 -8.65 -27.46
N ILE A 238 -8.81 -9.40 -28.11
CA ILE A 238 -9.64 -8.93 -29.22
C ILE A 238 -11.00 -8.56 -28.64
N ASP A 239 -11.38 -7.30 -28.78
CA ASP A 239 -12.68 -6.81 -28.34
C ASP A 239 -13.80 -7.51 -29.15
N PRO A 240 -14.70 -8.28 -28.49
CA PRO A 240 -15.77 -8.98 -29.18
C PRO A 240 -16.72 -8.08 -29.97
N ALA A 241 -16.91 -6.82 -29.53
CA ALA A 241 -17.82 -5.89 -30.17
C ALA A 241 -17.24 -5.30 -31.47
N THR A 242 -15.92 -5.10 -31.51
CA THR A 242 -15.25 -4.45 -32.64
C THR A 242 -14.43 -5.41 -33.50
N GLY A 243 -14.18 -6.63 -33.02
CA GLY A 243 -13.33 -7.63 -33.67
C GLY A 243 -11.87 -7.21 -33.77
N ARG A 244 -11.44 -6.19 -33.02
CA ARG A 244 -10.11 -5.58 -33.13
C ARG A 244 -9.35 -5.68 -31.82
N LYS A 245 -8.04 -5.87 -31.93
CA LYS A 245 -7.10 -5.77 -30.81
C LYS A 245 -6.94 -4.30 -30.40
N ALA A 246 -6.91 -4.06 -29.10
CA ALA A 246 -6.63 -2.74 -28.58
C ALA A 246 -5.19 -2.31 -28.91
N TYR A 247 -5.03 -1.07 -29.40
CA TYR A 247 -3.71 -0.47 -29.55
C TYR A 247 -3.24 0.15 -28.23
N TYR A 248 -2.02 -0.21 -27.84
CA TYR A 248 -1.28 0.36 -26.72
C TYR A 248 0.01 0.96 -27.29
N SER A 249 0.35 2.22 -27.02
CA SER A 249 1.66 2.80 -27.37
C SER A 249 2.76 2.24 -26.46
N ASP A 250 4.02 2.20 -26.89
CA ASP A 250 5.13 1.69 -26.06
C ASP A 250 5.73 2.76 -25.14
N ASP A 251 4.83 3.50 -24.49
CA ASP A 251 5.09 4.62 -23.58
C ASP A 251 4.21 4.54 -22.33
N ILE A 252 4.27 5.55 -21.46
CA ILE A 252 3.49 5.58 -20.22
C ILE A 252 1.97 5.55 -20.48
N CYS A 253 1.47 6.21 -21.52
CA CYS A 253 0.05 6.23 -21.81
C CYS A 253 -0.45 4.84 -22.19
N GLY A 254 0.27 4.14 -23.07
CA GLY A 254 -0.07 2.79 -23.45
C GLY A 254 0.10 1.80 -22.30
N LEU A 255 1.11 1.98 -21.43
CA LEU A 255 1.30 1.17 -20.24
C LEU A 255 0.12 1.31 -19.26
N LEU A 256 -0.24 2.55 -18.91
CA LEU A 256 -1.35 2.82 -18.00
C LEU A 256 -2.67 2.24 -18.54
N LYS A 257 -2.91 2.39 -19.85
CA LYS A 257 -4.06 1.80 -20.55
C LYS A 257 -4.04 0.27 -20.50
N LEU A 258 -2.89 -0.36 -20.71
CA LEU A 258 -2.74 -1.82 -20.61
C LEU A 258 -3.08 -2.30 -19.19
N LEU A 259 -2.55 -1.64 -18.16
CA LEU A 259 -2.79 -2.04 -16.77
C LEU A 259 -4.26 -1.86 -16.38
N ARG A 260 -4.88 -0.75 -16.79
CA ARG A 260 -6.31 -0.52 -16.63
C ARG A 260 -7.13 -1.63 -17.28
N ASN A 261 -6.78 -2.04 -18.50
CA ASN A 261 -7.45 -3.13 -19.21
C ASN A 261 -7.16 -4.50 -18.59
N THR A 262 -5.96 -4.71 -18.03
CA THR A 262 -5.58 -5.95 -17.34
C THR A 262 -6.51 -6.17 -16.15
N ARG A 263 -6.73 -5.12 -15.34
CA ARG A 263 -7.71 -5.18 -14.26
C ARG A 263 -9.14 -5.42 -14.75
N GLN A 264 -9.53 -4.98 -15.95
CA GLN A 264 -10.90 -5.14 -16.46
C GLN A 264 -11.16 -6.46 -17.19
N HIS A 265 -10.12 -7.13 -17.68
CA HIS A 265 -10.24 -8.34 -18.49
C HIS A 265 -9.60 -9.53 -17.77
N SER A 266 -8.30 -9.73 -17.96
CA SER A 266 -7.55 -10.91 -17.48
C SER A 266 -7.49 -11.05 -15.96
N ALA A 267 -7.61 -9.93 -15.22
CA ALA A 267 -7.58 -9.89 -13.76
C ALA A 267 -8.88 -9.35 -13.12
N ARG A 268 -10.02 -9.36 -13.85
CA ARG A 268 -11.31 -8.75 -13.44
C ARG A 268 -11.84 -9.16 -12.06
N ALA A 269 -11.48 -10.34 -11.57
CA ALA A 269 -11.90 -10.86 -10.26
C ALA A 269 -10.73 -11.11 -9.29
N LYS A 270 -9.53 -10.61 -9.62
CA LYS A 270 -8.29 -10.92 -8.89
C LYS A 270 -7.53 -9.63 -8.56
N GLU A 271 -8.14 -8.77 -7.74
CA GLU A 271 -7.57 -7.44 -7.46
C GLU A 271 -6.22 -7.48 -6.75
N ASP A 272 -6.05 -8.38 -5.78
CA ASP A 272 -4.75 -8.59 -5.13
C ASP A 272 -3.69 -9.07 -6.14
N VAL A 273 -4.09 -9.91 -7.10
CA VAL A 273 -3.20 -10.39 -8.17
C VAL A 273 -2.82 -9.24 -9.10
N PHE A 274 -3.74 -8.33 -9.43
CA PHE A 274 -3.43 -7.15 -10.22
C PHE A 274 -2.31 -6.31 -9.59
N VAL A 275 -2.41 -5.99 -8.30
CA VAL A 275 -1.39 -5.19 -7.61
C VAL A 275 -0.05 -5.92 -7.58
N LEU A 276 -0.05 -7.24 -7.40
CA LEU A 276 1.16 -8.05 -7.49
C LEU A 276 1.77 -8.05 -8.90
N ILE A 277 0.96 -8.19 -9.96
CA ILE A 277 1.41 -8.11 -11.35
C ILE A 277 2.12 -6.78 -11.61
N VAL A 278 1.50 -5.66 -11.20
CA VAL A 278 2.08 -4.33 -11.40
C VAL A 278 3.38 -4.19 -10.59
N ALA A 279 3.38 -4.57 -9.32
CA ALA A 279 4.58 -4.49 -8.47
C ALA A 279 5.73 -5.37 -8.98
N GLN A 280 5.44 -6.50 -9.62
CA GLN A 280 6.46 -7.40 -10.17
C GLN A 280 7.11 -6.88 -11.44
N ASN A 281 6.30 -6.37 -12.37
CA ASN A 281 6.75 -5.99 -13.70
C ASN A 281 7.15 -4.50 -13.76
N PHE A 282 6.55 -3.67 -12.91
CA PHE A 282 6.71 -2.22 -12.86
C PHE A 282 6.78 -1.71 -11.41
N PRO A 283 7.82 -2.09 -10.64
CA PRO A 283 7.84 -2.01 -9.17
C PRO A 283 7.73 -0.61 -8.55
N ARG A 284 7.96 0.45 -9.34
CA ARG A 284 7.82 1.86 -8.90
C ARG A 284 6.61 2.57 -9.50
N LEU A 285 5.89 1.94 -10.44
CA LEU A 285 4.94 2.64 -11.30
C LEU A 285 3.76 3.24 -10.54
N MET A 286 3.10 2.46 -9.68
CA MET A 286 1.93 2.95 -8.93
C MET A 286 2.31 4.13 -8.02
N GLY A 287 3.43 3.98 -7.30
CA GLY A 287 3.95 5.01 -6.41
C GLY A 287 4.39 6.28 -7.13
N ASP A 288 5.13 6.14 -8.23
CA ASP A 288 5.56 7.26 -9.07
C ASP A 288 4.36 7.96 -9.72
N PHE A 289 3.39 7.21 -10.21
CA PHE A 289 2.19 7.76 -10.83
C PHE A 289 1.38 8.58 -9.83
N GLN A 290 1.09 8.03 -8.64
CA GLN A 290 0.41 8.77 -7.56
C GLN A 290 1.19 10.03 -7.17
N LYS A 291 2.51 9.92 -6.98
CA LYS A 291 3.37 11.07 -6.62
C LYS A 291 3.36 12.17 -7.68
N VAL A 292 3.39 11.80 -8.96
CA VAL A 292 3.37 12.77 -10.06
C VAL A 292 2.00 13.44 -10.18
N MET A 293 0.90 12.69 -10.02
CA MET A 293 -0.47 13.24 -9.97
C MET A 293 -0.64 14.21 -8.80
N PHE A 294 -0.18 13.81 -7.61
CA PHE A 294 -0.22 14.62 -6.39
C PHE A 294 0.52 15.95 -6.57
N LYS A 295 1.73 15.93 -7.17
CA LYS A 295 2.52 17.14 -7.46
C LYS A 295 1.80 18.15 -8.36
N GLN A 296 0.80 17.72 -9.12
CA GLN A 296 -0.01 18.59 -9.98
C GLN A 296 -1.33 19.01 -9.33
N GLY A 297 -1.53 18.69 -8.04
CA GLY A 297 -2.74 19.02 -7.29
C GLY A 297 -3.87 18.00 -7.42
N TYR A 298 -3.64 16.86 -8.08
CA TYR A 298 -4.66 15.81 -8.22
C TYR A 298 -4.50 14.78 -7.11
N THR A 299 -5.36 14.88 -6.10
CA THR A 299 -5.44 13.95 -4.96
C THR A 299 -6.78 13.24 -4.95
N LEU A 300 -6.78 11.99 -4.46
CA LEU A 300 -8.00 11.29 -4.14
C LEU A 300 -8.34 11.61 -2.69
N ASN A 301 -9.17 12.63 -2.49
CA ASN A 301 -9.71 12.90 -1.17
C ASN A 301 -10.76 11.82 -0.85
N GLU A 302 -10.36 10.73 -0.18
CA GLU A 302 -11.29 9.82 0.52
C GLU A 302 -11.91 10.49 1.77
N SER A 303 -11.83 11.82 1.90
CA SER A 303 -12.25 12.56 3.10
C SER A 303 -13.73 12.97 3.05
N VAL A 304 -14.64 12.01 3.22
CA VAL A 304 -15.96 12.28 3.86
C VAL A 304 -16.48 11.12 4.73
N ASP A 305 -16.11 9.85 4.51
CA ASP A 305 -16.78 8.72 5.23
C ASP A 305 -15.93 7.93 6.24
N SER A 306 -14.60 8.02 6.22
CA SER A 306 -13.76 7.32 7.22
C SER A 306 -13.61 8.07 8.55
N SER A 307 -13.80 9.40 8.55
CA SER A 307 -13.76 10.23 9.76
C SER A 307 -15.01 10.11 10.63
N LYS A 308 -16.10 9.52 10.12
CA LYS A 308 -17.33 9.29 10.90
C LYS A 308 -17.35 7.97 11.67
N ASN A 309 -16.47 7.03 11.35
CA ASN A 309 -16.43 5.71 12.00
C ASN A 309 -15.18 5.44 12.85
N GLN A 310 -14.31 6.44 13.06
CA GLN A 310 -13.25 6.35 14.07
C GLN A 310 -13.46 7.40 15.15
N THR A 311 -14.37 7.09 16.07
CA THR A 311 -14.43 7.75 17.38
C THR A 311 -13.15 7.39 18.14
N PHE A 312 -12.10 8.19 17.98
CA PHE A 312 -10.90 8.08 18.81
C PHE A 312 -11.22 8.66 20.19
N ALA A 313 -11.71 7.81 21.09
CA ALA A 313 -11.68 8.10 22.51
C ALA A 313 -10.22 7.93 22.99
N CYS A 314 -9.52 9.04 23.19
CA CYS A 314 -8.23 9.04 23.88
C CYS A 314 -8.48 8.74 25.37
N GLN A 315 -8.76 7.47 25.68
CA GLN A 315 -8.90 7.00 27.06
C GLN A 315 -7.53 6.65 27.61
N PHE A 316 -6.92 7.61 28.30
CA PHE A 316 -5.81 7.32 29.20
C PHE A 316 -6.38 6.57 30.41
N THR A 317 -6.09 5.28 30.54
CA THR A 317 -6.42 4.53 31.76
C THR A 317 -5.49 5.01 32.89
N LYS A 318 -6.01 5.90 33.74
CA LYS A 318 -5.46 6.19 35.07
C LYS A 318 -5.69 4.96 35.96
N SER A 319 -4.63 4.47 36.61
CA SER A 319 -4.75 3.55 37.75
C SER A 319 -5.49 4.26 38.90
N HIS A 320 -6.52 3.59 39.43
CA HIS A 320 -7.46 4.06 40.45
C HIS A 320 -6.84 4.71 41.70
N THR A 321 -7.43 5.83 42.13
CA THR A 321 -7.88 6.08 43.52
C THR A 321 -9.01 7.14 43.57
N ASP A 322 -10.13 6.71 44.17
CA ASP A 322 -11.23 7.36 44.88
C ASP A 322 -11.92 8.71 44.56
N SER A 323 -13.25 8.57 44.49
CA SER A 323 -14.34 9.39 45.07
C SER A 323 -14.86 10.64 44.33
N GLY A 324 -16.20 10.75 44.22
CA GLY A 324 -16.90 12.04 44.14
C GLY A 324 -17.92 12.25 43.01
N ILE A 325 -19.15 11.83 43.27
CA ILE A 325 -20.45 12.12 42.63
C ILE A 325 -20.62 13.57 42.10
N GLN A 326 -21.14 13.77 40.88
CA GLN A 326 -22.44 14.46 40.60
C GLN A 326 -22.79 14.56 39.09
N LYS A 327 -24.06 14.25 38.78
CA LYS A 327 -24.76 14.46 37.50
C LYS A 327 -25.19 15.93 37.36
N VAL A 328 -25.10 16.51 36.15
CA VAL A 328 -26.06 17.51 35.63
C VAL A 328 -26.16 17.36 34.11
N ASP A 329 -27.40 17.22 33.62
CA ASP A 329 -27.80 17.26 32.21
C ASP A 329 -28.01 18.72 31.74
N HIS A 330 -27.48 19.10 30.57
CA HIS A 330 -28.21 19.69 29.42
C HIS A 330 -27.28 20.25 28.33
N GLU A 331 -27.54 19.78 27.11
CA GLU A 331 -27.56 20.41 25.78
C GLU A 331 -26.61 21.56 25.37
N ASP A 332 -26.01 21.30 24.21
CA ASP A 332 -25.70 22.20 23.09
C ASP A 332 -24.60 23.27 23.17
N SER A 333 -23.53 22.93 22.43
CA SER A 333 -22.79 23.79 21.50
C SER A 333 -21.82 24.84 22.07
N ARG A 334 -20.54 24.64 21.70
CA ARG A 334 -19.35 25.51 21.84
C ARG A 334 -18.66 25.51 23.21
N HIS A 335 -17.51 24.82 23.29
CA HIS A 335 -16.19 25.41 23.64
C HIS A 335 -15.12 24.33 23.88
N LEU A 336 -14.04 24.39 23.11
CA LEU A 336 -12.73 23.88 23.52
C LEU A 336 -12.18 24.84 24.59
N GLN A 337 -12.35 24.51 25.86
CA GLN A 337 -11.54 25.06 26.94
C GLN A 337 -10.78 23.92 27.62
N VAL A 338 -9.47 23.89 27.37
CA VAL A 338 -8.51 23.13 28.16
C VAL A 338 -8.24 23.94 29.43
N THR A 339 -8.78 23.52 30.58
CA THR A 339 -8.37 24.05 31.87
C THR A 339 -7.13 23.28 32.33
N LEU A 340 -5.96 23.86 32.12
CA LEU A 340 -4.71 23.48 32.79
C LEU A 340 -4.80 24.03 34.22
N LYS A 341 -5.14 23.19 35.20
CA LYS A 341 -4.92 23.51 36.61
C LYS A 341 -4.44 22.27 37.36
N GLU A 342 -3.39 22.51 38.13
CA GLU A 342 -2.78 21.65 39.16
C GLU A 342 -1.73 20.66 38.66
N LEU A 343 -0.62 21.22 38.18
CA LEU A 343 0.73 20.69 38.42
C LEU A 343 1.43 21.67 39.39
N ASN A 344 1.41 21.33 40.67
CA ASN A 344 2.52 21.57 41.59
C ASN A 344 2.96 20.20 42.10
#